data_AF-W9Z5R2-F1
#
_entry.id   AF-W9Z5R2-F1
#
_cell.length_a   1.000
_cell.length_b   1.000
_cell.length_c   1.000
_cell.angle_alpha   90.00
_cell.angle_beta   90.00
_cell.angle_gamma   90.00
#
_symmetry.space_group_name_H-M   'P 1'
#
loop_
_entity.id
_entity.type
_entity.pdbx_description
1 polymer ?
#
loop_
_entity_poly.entity_id
_entity_poly.type
_entity_poly.pdbx_seq_one_letter_code
_entity_poly.pdbx_strand_id
1 'polypeptide(L)'
;MLLTKTIANTEDTIGRTPFSFAAVNGHDTVAMAILSHEAVDLDQKDRYGSTLLSIAVRNCRTQIVKVLLATGQVTLDTQDCFGRTLWWWVRRYGNTDIKQALHDYAEKRGIEVCKSDESITMSPISNDDISRRCDVCTLSIPENEVFYECGVCNGGDFNICSVCYIIGGRCLGDDHELAQRKGKEE
;
A
#
# COMPACT_ATOMS: atom_id res chain seq x y z
N MET A 1 16.95 -20.68 3.63
CA MET A 1 15.85 -20.15 4.46
C MET A 1 14.59 -20.93 4.11
N LEU A 2 14.05 -21.74 5.02
CA LEU A 2 12.79 -22.43 4.81
C LEU A 2 11.64 -21.46 5.12
N LEU A 3 11.10 -20.79 4.10
CA LEU A 3 9.84 -20.06 4.22
C LEU A 3 8.72 -21.11 4.32
N THR A 4 8.23 -21.42 5.51
CA THR A 4 7.06 -22.30 5.66
C THR A 4 5.78 -21.50 5.38
N LYS A 5 4.68 -22.18 5.01
CA LYS A 5 3.36 -21.54 4.80
C LYS A 5 2.94 -20.62 5.95
N THR A 6 3.27 -21.02 7.17
CA THR A 6 2.99 -20.25 8.38
C THR A 6 3.80 -18.97 8.44
N ILE A 7 5.08 -18.97 8.02
CA ILE A 7 5.96 -17.80 8.11
C ILE A 7 5.64 -16.79 7.00
N ALA A 8 5.40 -17.26 5.78
CA ALA A 8 5.17 -16.38 4.62
C ALA A 8 3.94 -15.47 4.78
N ASN A 9 2.92 -15.95 5.51
CA ASN A 9 1.68 -15.22 5.76
C ASN A 9 1.54 -14.76 7.21
N THR A 10 2.63 -14.76 8.00
CA THR A 10 2.58 -14.10 9.33
C THR A 10 2.19 -12.65 9.18
N GLU A 11 1.38 -12.14 10.10
CA GLU A 11 0.87 -10.78 10.03
C GLU A 11 1.15 -9.98 11.30
N ASP A 12 1.35 -8.67 11.14
CA ASP A 12 1.36 -7.73 12.25
C ASP A 12 -0.07 -7.41 12.73
N THR A 13 -0.22 -6.50 13.68
CA THR A 13 -1.52 -6.07 14.22
C THR A 13 -2.44 -5.38 13.21
N ILE A 14 -1.90 -4.99 12.04
CA ILE A 14 -2.61 -4.37 10.93
C ILE A 14 -2.92 -5.44 9.85
N GLY A 15 -2.44 -6.68 9.96
CA GLY A 15 -2.64 -7.70 8.92
C GLY A 15 -1.58 -7.66 7.81
N ARG A 16 -0.46 -6.96 8.02
CA ARG A 16 0.62 -6.84 7.02
C ARG A 16 1.58 -8.00 7.10
N THR A 17 1.90 -8.57 5.94
CA THR A 17 2.79 -9.71 5.81
C THR A 17 4.24 -9.29 5.56
N PRO A 18 5.23 -10.21 5.68
CA PRO A 18 6.61 -9.96 5.25
C PRO A 18 6.71 -9.38 3.83
N PHE A 19 5.83 -9.80 2.91
CA PHE A 19 5.76 -9.23 1.57
C PHE A 19 5.40 -7.75 1.60
N SER A 20 4.37 -7.36 2.37
CA SER A 20 3.95 -5.97 2.51
C SER A 20 5.11 -5.09 2.95
N PHE A 21 5.86 -5.51 3.96
CA PHE A 21 7.05 -4.78 4.42
C PHE A 21 8.14 -4.70 3.35
N ALA A 22 8.42 -5.78 2.63
CA ALA A 22 9.42 -5.78 1.56
C ALA A 22 9.02 -4.82 0.42
N ALA A 23 7.76 -4.86 -0.01
CA ALA A 23 7.24 -3.98 -1.06
C ALA A 23 7.22 -2.50 -0.65
N VAL A 24 6.84 -2.19 0.59
CA VAL A 24 6.85 -0.80 1.11
C VAL A 24 8.27 -0.24 1.16
N ASN A 25 9.23 -1.05 1.64
CA ASN A 25 10.63 -0.61 1.77
C ASN A 25 11.45 -0.71 0.48
N GLY A 26 10.90 -1.29 -0.60
CA GLY A 26 11.61 -1.41 -1.87
C GLY A 26 12.65 -2.53 -1.91
N HIS A 27 12.48 -3.53 -1.05
CA HIS A 27 13.30 -4.73 -1.05
C HIS A 27 12.77 -5.71 -2.10
N ASP A 28 12.87 -5.33 -3.37
CA ASP A 28 12.28 -6.06 -4.50
C ASP A 28 12.76 -7.51 -4.57
N THR A 29 14.04 -7.77 -4.28
CA THR A 29 14.61 -9.13 -4.25
C THR A 29 13.98 -10.00 -3.17
N VAL A 30 13.73 -9.44 -1.99
CA VAL A 30 13.08 -10.13 -0.88
C VAL A 30 11.62 -10.39 -1.21
N ALA A 31 10.91 -9.39 -1.76
CA ALA A 31 9.52 -9.56 -2.18
C ALA A 31 9.37 -10.64 -3.25
N MET A 32 10.25 -10.67 -4.26
CA MET A 32 10.25 -11.73 -5.28
C MET A 32 10.54 -13.11 -4.70
N ALA A 33 11.48 -13.20 -3.73
CA ALA A 33 11.77 -14.46 -3.05
C ALA A 33 10.61 -14.97 -2.18
N ILE A 34 9.78 -14.06 -1.66
CA ILE A 34 8.55 -14.43 -0.95
C ILE A 34 7.51 -14.94 -1.96
N LEU A 35 7.27 -14.20 -3.05
CA LEU A 35 6.29 -14.56 -4.09
C LEU A 35 6.61 -15.85 -4.85
N SER A 36 7.87 -16.30 -4.87
CA SER A 36 8.23 -17.58 -5.48
C SER A 36 7.75 -18.80 -4.69
N HIS A 37 7.24 -18.59 -3.48
CA HIS A 37 6.71 -19.65 -2.64
C HIS A 37 5.20 -19.82 -2.87
N GLU A 38 4.75 -21.02 -3.24
CA GLU A 38 3.32 -21.35 -3.51
C GLU A 38 2.37 -21.13 -2.32
N ALA A 39 2.92 -20.88 -1.14
CA ALA A 39 2.17 -20.76 0.09
C ALA A 39 1.66 -19.33 0.36
N VAL A 40 2.12 -18.35 -0.42
CA VAL A 40 1.70 -16.95 -0.26
C VAL A 40 0.26 -16.78 -0.72
N ASP A 41 -0.57 -16.21 0.15
CA ASP A 41 -1.92 -15.78 -0.23
C ASP A 41 -1.86 -14.42 -0.94
N LEU A 42 -2.18 -14.41 -2.24
CA LEU A 42 -2.08 -13.22 -3.09
C LEU A 42 -3.24 -12.24 -2.91
N ASP A 43 -4.38 -12.73 -2.40
CA ASP A 43 -5.59 -11.92 -2.17
C ASP A 43 -5.74 -11.51 -0.69
N GLN A 44 -4.79 -11.88 0.17
CA GLN A 44 -4.75 -11.43 1.57
C GLN A 44 -4.82 -9.90 1.64
N LYS A 45 -5.66 -9.41 2.55
CA LYS A 45 -5.89 -7.99 2.81
C LYS A 45 -5.45 -7.63 4.22
N ASP A 46 -4.80 -6.48 4.34
CA ASP A 46 -4.59 -5.86 5.65
C ASP A 46 -5.92 -5.25 6.19
N ARG A 47 -5.90 -4.74 7.43
CA ARG A 47 -7.04 -4.12 8.12
C ARG A 47 -7.65 -2.95 7.34
N TYR A 48 -6.88 -2.34 6.44
CA TYR A 48 -7.36 -1.24 5.58
C TYR A 48 -7.85 -1.73 4.22
N GLY A 49 -7.88 -3.03 3.97
CA GLY A 49 -8.31 -3.62 2.71
C GLY A 49 -7.23 -3.63 1.63
N SER A 50 -5.97 -3.36 1.97
CA SER A 50 -4.88 -3.33 0.99
C SER A 50 -4.44 -4.76 0.64
N THR A 51 -4.55 -5.12 -0.64
CA THR A 51 -3.97 -6.36 -1.19
C THR A 51 -2.48 -6.20 -1.50
N LEU A 52 -1.78 -7.32 -1.68
CA LEU A 52 -0.38 -7.37 -2.13
C LEU A 52 -0.17 -6.54 -3.40
N LEU A 53 -1.07 -6.67 -4.39
CA LEU A 53 -1.01 -5.91 -5.62
C LEU A 53 -1.20 -4.40 -5.38
N SER A 54 -2.17 -4.00 -4.56
CA SER A 54 -2.41 -2.58 -4.27
C SER A 54 -1.25 -1.90 -3.53
N ILE A 55 -0.53 -2.65 -2.69
CA ILE A 55 0.68 -2.18 -1.99
C ILE A 55 1.81 -2.00 -2.99
N ALA A 56 2.03 -2.98 -3.88
CA ALA A 56 3.06 -2.89 -4.92
C ALA A 56 2.82 -1.72 -5.89
N VAL A 57 1.57 -1.51 -6.30
CA VAL A 57 1.17 -0.41 -7.19
C VAL A 57 1.43 0.96 -6.56
N ARG A 58 0.92 1.20 -5.34
CA ARG A 58 1.06 2.52 -4.71
C ARG A 58 2.50 2.85 -4.30
N ASN A 59 3.34 1.84 -4.07
CA ASN A 59 4.77 2.01 -3.81
C ASN A 59 5.64 1.92 -5.08
N CYS A 60 5.02 2.01 -6.27
CA CYS A 60 5.72 2.03 -7.57
C CYS A 60 6.67 0.85 -7.82
N ARG A 61 6.34 -0.34 -7.31
CA ARG A 61 7.18 -1.55 -7.44
C ARG A 61 6.89 -2.29 -8.75
N THR A 62 7.30 -1.70 -9.87
CA THR A 62 6.97 -2.18 -11.22
C THR A 62 7.28 -3.67 -11.44
N GLN A 63 8.44 -4.15 -10.99
CA GLN A 63 8.80 -5.57 -11.19
C GLN A 63 7.92 -6.51 -10.37
N ILE A 64 7.63 -6.15 -9.11
CA ILE A 64 6.72 -6.90 -8.25
C ILE A 64 5.31 -6.94 -8.85
N VAL A 65 4.81 -5.81 -9.38
CA VAL A 65 3.51 -5.76 -10.06
C VAL A 65 3.47 -6.75 -11.22
N LYS A 66 4.50 -6.76 -12.08
CA LYS A 66 4.58 -7.71 -13.21
C LYS A 66 4.58 -9.17 -12.77
N VAL A 67 5.31 -9.50 -11.70
CA VAL A 67 5.33 -10.87 -11.13
C VAL A 67 3.95 -11.25 -10.61
N LEU A 68 3.31 -10.38 -9.83
CA LEU A 68 1.96 -10.60 -9.30
C LEU A 68 0.94 -10.83 -10.42
N LEU A 69 0.96 -10.02 -11.47
CA LEU A 69 0.08 -10.21 -12.63
C LEU A 69 0.38 -11.51 -13.39
N ALA A 70 1.65 -11.89 -13.52
CA ALA A 70 2.04 -13.13 -14.19
C ALA A 70 1.51 -14.39 -13.48
N THR A 71 1.23 -14.33 -12.17
CA THR A 71 0.57 -15.44 -11.46
C THR A 71 -0.83 -15.75 -11.99
N GLY A 72 -1.49 -14.76 -12.59
CA GLY A 72 -2.86 -14.87 -13.06
C GLY A 72 -3.89 -15.11 -11.96
N GLN A 73 -3.55 -14.93 -10.70
CA GLN A 73 -4.44 -15.18 -9.56
C GLN A 73 -4.94 -13.89 -8.91
N VAL A 74 -4.31 -12.76 -9.21
CA VAL A 74 -4.65 -11.47 -8.60
C VAL A 74 -5.93 -10.85 -9.17
N THR A 75 -6.70 -10.24 -8.27
CA THR A 75 -7.93 -9.47 -8.53
C THR A 75 -7.62 -7.97 -8.76
N LEU A 76 -8.30 -7.34 -9.73
CA LEU A 76 -8.13 -5.90 -10.04
C LEU A 76 -9.30 -5.03 -9.56
N ASP A 77 -10.45 -5.64 -9.30
CA ASP A 77 -11.72 -5.03 -8.90
C ASP A 77 -11.82 -4.85 -7.37
N THR A 78 -10.69 -4.80 -6.68
CA THR A 78 -10.64 -4.59 -5.24
C THR A 78 -10.67 -3.11 -4.90
N GLN A 79 -11.40 -2.79 -3.84
CA GLN A 79 -11.35 -1.51 -3.14
C GLN A 79 -10.86 -1.72 -1.71
N ASP A 80 -10.18 -0.71 -1.19
CA ASP A 80 -9.79 -0.66 0.21
C ASP A 80 -10.94 -0.13 1.09
N CYS A 81 -10.77 -0.10 2.41
CA CYS A 81 -11.81 0.30 3.36
C CYS A 81 -12.29 1.76 3.20
N PHE A 82 -11.61 2.55 2.37
CA PHE A 82 -11.95 3.95 2.07
C PHE A 82 -12.52 4.10 0.65
N GLY A 83 -12.85 3.00 -0.02
CA GLY A 83 -13.40 2.99 -1.38
C GLY A 83 -12.37 3.26 -2.47
N ARG A 84 -11.05 3.30 -2.16
CA ARG A 84 -10.01 3.55 -3.16
C ARG A 84 -9.78 2.29 -3.98
N THR A 85 -9.99 2.38 -5.28
CA THR A 85 -9.73 1.28 -6.22
C THR A 85 -8.23 1.09 -6.46
N LEU A 86 -7.83 -0.03 -7.07
CA LEU A 86 -6.46 -0.18 -7.57
C LEU A 86 -6.08 0.95 -8.54
N TRP A 87 -7.02 1.35 -9.42
CA TRP A 87 -6.81 2.39 -10.42
C TRP A 87 -6.72 3.80 -9.83
N TRP A 88 -7.32 4.05 -8.67
CA TRP A 88 -7.10 5.25 -7.86
C TRP A 88 -5.61 5.43 -7.56
N TRP A 89 -4.94 4.35 -7.15
CA TRP A 89 -3.49 4.36 -6.85
C TRP A 89 -2.64 4.54 -8.11
N VAL A 90 -3.01 3.89 -9.22
CA VAL A 90 -2.31 4.04 -10.52
C VAL A 90 -2.32 5.50 -10.98
N ARG A 91 -3.48 6.16 -10.89
CA ARG A 91 -3.63 7.57 -11.28
C ARG A 91 -2.82 8.51 -10.39
N ARG A 92 -2.78 8.24 -9.08
CA ARG A 92 -2.05 9.07 -8.10
C ARG A 92 -0.54 9.11 -8.35
N TYR A 93 0.06 8.00 -8.77
CA TYR A 93 1.52 7.88 -8.90
C TYR A 93 2.05 7.92 -10.33
N GLY A 94 1.16 7.90 -11.33
CA GLY A 94 1.51 8.21 -12.72
C GLY A 94 2.54 7.27 -13.38
N ASN A 95 2.84 6.11 -12.77
CA ASN A 95 3.80 5.16 -13.32
C ASN A 95 3.20 4.50 -14.58
N THR A 96 3.68 4.95 -15.74
CA THR A 96 3.19 4.52 -17.06
C THR A 96 3.37 3.03 -17.27
N ASP A 97 4.46 2.44 -16.78
CA ASP A 97 4.74 1.02 -16.94
C ASP A 97 3.76 0.15 -16.14
N ILE A 98 3.47 0.55 -14.90
CA ILE A 98 2.47 -0.12 -14.06
C ILE A 98 1.09 0.03 -14.69
N LYS A 99 0.75 1.24 -15.15
CA LYS A 99 -0.53 1.51 -15.82
C LYS A 99 -0.70 0.62 -17.05
N GLN A 100 0.32 0.52 -17.90
CA GLN A 100 0.28 -0.30 -19.11
C GLN A 100 0.15 -1.78 -18.76
N ALA A 101 0.95 -2.28 -17.82
CA ALA A 101 0.90 -3.69 -17.41
C ALA A 101 -0.49 -4.10 -16.88
N LEU A 102 -1.14 -3.22 -16.10
CA LEU A 102 -2.50 -3.45 -15.60
C LEU A 102 -3.55 -3.39 -16.72
N HIS A 103 -3.41 -2.48 -17.68
CA HIS A 103 -4.29 -2.43 -18.85
C HIS A 103 -4.18 -3.69 -19.70
N ASP A 104 -2.96 -4.12 -20.03
CA ASP A 104 -2.72 -5.33 -20.83
C ASP A 104 -3.30 -6.57 -20.15
N TYR A 105 -3.13 -6.68 -18.83
CA TYR A 105 -3.69 -7.79 -18.05
C TYR A 105 -5.23 -7.75 -18.01
N ALA A 106 -5.82 -6.57 -17.81
CA ALA A 106 -7.27 -6.39 -17.78
C ALA A 106 -7.91 -6.70 -19.14
N GLU A 107 -7.33 -6.20 -20.23
CA GLU A 107 -7.79 -6.45 -21.60
C GLU A 107 -7.75 -7.93 -21.95
N LYS A 108 -6.62 -8.61 -21.65
CA LYS A 108 -6.47 -10.05 -21.88
C LYS A 108 -7.51 -10.90 -21.14
N ARG A 109 -8.09 -10.38 -20.05
CA ARG A 109 -9.07 -11.07 -19.21
C ARG A 109 -10.48 -10.53 -19.31
N GLY A 110 -10.72 -9.53 -20.15
CA GLY A 110 -12.04 -8.90 -20.27
C GLY A 110 -12.54 -8.23 -18.99
N ILE A 111 -11.62 -7.75 -18.13
CA ILE A 111 -11.98 -7.05 -16.89
C ILE A 111 -12.24 -5.57 -17.23
N GLU A 112 -13.41 -5.07 -16.86
CA GLU A 112 -13.74 -3.65 -17.05
C GLU A 112 -12.95 -2.78 -16.07
N VAL A 113 -12.28 -1.75 -16.60
CA VAL A 113 -11.50 -0.80 -15.80
C VAL A 113 -12.41 0.34 -15.34
N CYS A 114 -12.59 0.50 -14.02
CA CYS A 114 -13.32 1.65 -13.46
C CYS A 114 -12.68 2.98 -13.88
N LYS A 115 -13.42 3.74 -14.70
CA LYS A 115 -13.01 5.05 -15.22
C LYS A 115 -13.25 6.21 -14.25
N SER A 116 -14.01 6.00 -13.17
CA SER A 116 -14.63 7.08 -12.37
C SER A 116 -13.72 7.89 -11.44
N ASP A 117 -12.44 7.54 -11.26
CA ASP A 117 -11.57 8.23 -10.27
C ASP A 117 -10.71 9.33 -10.92
N GLU A 118 -11.32 10.21 -11.72
CA GLU A 118 -10.63 11.18 -12.60
C GLU A 118 -10.02 12.40 -11.89
N SER A 119 -10.27 12.64 -10.60
CA SER A 119 -9.96 13.95 -10.00
C SER A 119 -9.02 13.89 -8.79
N ILE A 120 -7.79 13.39 -8.94
CA ILE A 120 -6.76 13.61 -7.91
C ILE A 120 -5.40 13.91 -8.56
N THR A 121 -5.09 15.20 -8.69
CA THR A 121 -3.73 15.70 -8.91
C THR A 121 -3.09 16.00 -7.56
N MET A 122 -2.10 15.22 -7.14
CA MET A 122 -1.28 15.50 -5.96
C MET A 122 0.20 15.43 -6.35
N SER A 123 1.02 16.24 -5.68
CA SER A 123 2.45 16.33 -5.99
C SER A 123 3.17 14.98 -5.83
N PRO A 124 4.15 14.66 -6.68
CA PRO A 124 5.01 13.50 -6.50
C PRO A 124 5.72 13.61 -5.15
N ILE A 125 5.65 12.57 -4.33
CA ILE A 125 6.38 12.51 -3.07
C ILE A 125 7.81 12.07 -3.42
N SER A 126 8.81 12.90 -3.08
CA SER A 126 10.22 12.55 -3.19
C SER A 126 10.53 11.40 -2.22
N ASN A 127 11.32 10.42 -2.67
CA ASN A 127 11.80 9.31 -1.84
C ASN A 127 12.98 9.70 -0.92
N ASP A 128 13.21 11.00 -0.75
CA ASP A 128 14.34 11.50 0.03
C ASP A 128 13.94 11.59 1.51
N ASP A 129 14.65 10.79 2.29
CA ASP A 129 14.63 10.61 3.74
C ASP A 129 13.32 10.09 4.37
N ILE A 130 13.30 8.79 4.67
CA ILE A 130 12.15 8.07 5.23
C ILE A 130 12.14 8.27 6.76
N SER A 131 11.85 9.48 7.25
CA SER A 131 11.65 9.63 8.69
C SER A 131 10.28 9.10 9.12
N ARG A 132 9.24 9.20 8.27
CA ARG A 132 7.84 8.87 8.60
C ARG A 132 7.03 8.29 7.43
N ARG A 133 6.23 7.27 7.70
CA ARG A 133 5.26 6.68 6.75
C ARG A 133 3.86 6.67 7.32
N CYS A 134 2.86 6.72 6.46
CA CYS A 134 1.47 6.59 6.85
C CYS A 134 1.11 5.11 7.04
N ASP A 135 0.63 4.74 8.22
CA ASP A 135 0.16 3.40 8.56
C ASP A 135 -1.14 3.01 7.89
N VAL A 136 -1.82 3.93 7.21
CA VAL A 136 -3.01 3.59 6.41
C VAL A 136 -2.64 3.33 4.95
N CYS A 137 -1.91 4.25 4.31
CA CYS A 137 -1.61 4.15 2.89
C CYS A 137 -0.22 3.59 2.56
N THR A 138 0.65 3.37 3.55
CA THR A 138 2.06 2.91 3.44
C THR A 138 3.03 3.89 2.80
N LEU A 139 2.56 5.08 2.41
CA LEU A 139 3.36 6.07 1.69
C LEU A 139 4.12 6.96 2.66
N SER A 140 5.27 7.47 2.22
CA SER A 140 6.04 8.46 2.97
C SER A 140 5.19 9.70 3.24
N ILE A 141 5.33 10.24 4.45
CA ILE A 141 4.72 11.51 4.85
C ILE A 141 5.82 12.56 4.73
N PRO A 142 5.69 13.56 3.83
CA PRO A 142 6.70 14.61 3.68
C PRO A 142 6.96 15.33 5.00
N GLU A 143 8.20 15.74 5.21
CA GLU A 143 8.57 16.28 6.51
C GLU A 143 7.87 17.59 6.85
N ASN A 144 7.53 18.40 5.85
CA ASN A 144 6.86 19.68 5.98
C ASN A 144 5.32 19.58 5.99
N GLU A 145 4.76 18.38 5.88
CA GLU A 145 3.31 18.18 5.85
C GLU A 145 2.72 17.95 7.24
N VAL A 146 1.43 18.27 7.35
CA VAL A 146 0.61 17.94 8.51
C VAL A 146 0.31 16.44 8.51
N PHE A 147 0.47 15.82 9.66
CA PHE A 147 0.13 14.42 9.90
C PHE A 147 -0.49 14.25 11.28
N TYR A 148 -0.95 13.04 11.55
CA TYR A 148 -1.62 12.68 12.78
C TYR A 148 -0.91 11.47 13.39
N GLU A 149 -0.50 11.57 14.64
CA GLU A 149 0.19 10.48 15.34
C GLU A 149 -0.67 9.95 16.50
N CYS A 150 -0.57 8.65 16.77
CA CYS A 150 -1.13 8.04 17.96
C CYS A 150 0.00 7.51 18.85
N GLY A 151 0.09 8.01 20.09
CA GLY A 151 1.10 7.58 21.06
C GLY A 151 0.89 6.20 21.68
N VAL A 152 -0.14 5.45 21.26
CA VAL A 152 -0.50 4.14 21.82
C VAL A 152 -0.47 3.03 20.77
N CYS A 153 -1.05 3.27 19.58
CA CYS A 153 -1.04 2.28 18.50
C CYS A 153 0.41 1.94 18.10
N ASN A 154 0.66 0.65 17.80
CA ASN A 154 1.97 0.17 17.33
C ASN A 154 3.17 0.63 18.20
N GLY A 155 2.98 0.65 19.54
CA GLY A 155 4.03 1.09 20.46
C GLY A 155 4.34 2.60 20.38
N GLY A 156 3.40 3.40 19.88
CA GLY A 156 3.55 4.84 19.67
C GLY A 156 4.06 5.24 18.29
N ASP A 157 4.33 4.26 17.41
CA ASP A 157 4.73 4.51 16.02
C ASP A 157 3.55 4.25 15.08
N PHE A 158 2.53 5.10 15.19
CA PHE A 158 1.36 5.05 14.33
C PHE A 158 1.04 6.43 13.77
N ASN A 159 1.29 6.60 12.48
CA ASN A 159 1.22 7.87 11.79
C ASN A 159 0.19 7.81 10.65
N ILE A 160 -0.62 8.84 10.50
CA ILE A 160 -1.62 8.97 9.43
C ILE A 160 -1.38 10.27 8.67
N CYS A 161 -1.21 10.19 7.35
CA CYS A 161 -1.13 11.39 6.51
C CYS A 161 -2.48 12.12 6.47
N SER A 162 -2.46 13.43 6.23
CA SER A 162 -3.68 14.25 6.18
C SER A 162 -4.74 13.70 5.24
N VAL A 163 -4.34 13.17 4.07
CA VAL A 163 -5.28 12.55 3.11
C VAL A 163 -6.01 11.37 3.74
N CYS A 164 -5.29 10.45 4.41
CA CYS A 164 -5.90 9.28 5.03
C CYS A 164 -6.75 9.67 6.25
N TYR A 165 -6.37 10.69 7.00
CA TYR A 165 -7.17 11.20 8.11
C TYR A 165 -8.52 11.77 7.66
N ILE A 166 -8.52 12.61 6.61
CA ILE A 166 -9.72 13.27 6.07
C ILE A 166 -10.74 12.24 5.56
N ILE A 167 -10.29 11.18 4.90
CA ILE A 167 -11.17 10.12 4.37
C ILE A 167 -11.64 9.12 5.45
N GLY A 168 -11.25 9.31 6.72
CA GLY A 168 -11.77 8.53 7.84
C GLY A 168 -10.76 7.57 8.50
N GLY A 169 -9.46 7.65 8.17
CA GLY A 169 -8.42 6.87 8.87
C GLY A 169 -8.32 7.27 10.34
N ARG A 170 -8.38 6.28 11.23
CA ARG A 170 -8.38 6.45 12.70
C ARG A 170 -7.41 5.46 13.36
N CYS A 171 -7.28 5.59 14.67
CA CYS A 171 -6.51 4.66 15.51
C CYS A 171 -6.99 3.21 15.39
N LEU A 172 -6.14 2.29 15.84
CA LEU A 172 -6.47 0.86 15.92
C LEU A 172 -7.42 0.51 17.07
N GLY A 173 -7.46 1.34 18.12
CA GLY A 173 -8.36 1.24 19.27
C GLY A 173 -9.27 2.47 19.35
N ASP A 174 -10.49 2.28 19.85
CA ASP A 174 -11.55 3.31 19.87
C ASP A 174 -11.32 4.39 20.94
N ASP A 175 -10.53 4.08 21.97
CA ASP A 175 -10.16 4.96 23.08
C ASP A 175 -8.86 5.74 22.84
N HIS A 176 -8.21 5.51 21.70
CA HIS A 176 -6.96 6.19 21.34
C HIS A 176 -7.23 7.50 20.61
N GLU A 177 -6.43 8.52 20.90
CA GLU A 177 -6.53 9.82 20.23
C GLU A 177 -5.41 10.03 19.20
N LEU A 178 -5.74 10.69 18.09
CA LEU A 178 -4.80 11.15 17.09
C LEU A 178 -4.42 12.61 17.36
N ALA A 179 -3.15 12.85 17.67
CA ALA A 179 -2.61 14.18 17.82
C ALA A 179 -2.15 14.72 16.47
N GLN A 180 -2.63 15.91 16.09
CA GLN A 180 -2.13 16.61 14.90
C GLN A 180 -0.70 17.11 15.14
N ARG A 181 0.17 16.88 14.17
CA ARG A 181 1.56 17.33 14.13
C ARG A 181 1.83 18.05 12.82
N LYS A 182 2.71 19.02 12.88
CA LYS A 182 3.28 19.70 11.71
C LYS A 182 4.77 19.43 11.78
N GLY A 183 5.36 18.86 10.73
CA GLY A 183 6.81 18.66 10.77
C GLY A 183 7.56 19.98 10.57
N LYS A 184 8.87 19.92 10.79
CA LYS A 184 9.70 21.12 11.01
C LYS A 184 9.71 21.99 9.74
N GLU A 185 9.38 23.26 9.90
CA GLU A 185 9.79 24.29 8.93
C GLU A 185 11.27 24.56 9.20
N GLU A 186 12.13 24.41 8.18
CA GLU A 186 13.51 24.91 8.21
C GLU A 186 13.54 26.44 8.16
#